data_AF-A0A530BZF5-F1
#
_entry.id   AF-A0A530BZF5-F1
#
_cell.length_a   1.000
_cell.length_b   1.000
_cell.length_c   1.000
_cell.angle_alpha   90.00
_cell.angle_beta   90.00
_cell.angle_gamma   90.00
#
_symmetry.space_group_name_H-M   'P 1'
#
loop_
_entity.id
_entity.type
_entity.pdbx_description
1 polymer ?
#
loop_
_entity_poly.entity_id
_entity_poly.type
_entity_poly.pdbx_seq_one_letter_code
_entity_poly.pdbx_strand_id
1 'polypeptide(L)'
;LDIIFIESGGDNLAATFSPDLADLTLYVISVCQGEEIPRKGGPAITRSDFLIINKSDLAPYVNVNLDVMEADSARMRGKRPFGFTDLSRGKGLKEVVDFIVEHGGLQSARPAA
;
A
#
# COMPACT_ATOMS: atom_id res chain seq x y z
N LEU A 1 -12.29 -18.44 -10.33
CA LEU A 1 -11.90 -17.45 -9.31
C LEU A 1 -10.83 -16.59 -9.97
N ASP A 2 -11.10 -15.30 -10.13
CA ASP A 2 -10.17 -14.40 -10.83
C ASP A 2 -9.15 -13.80 -9.87
N ILE A 3 -9.54 -13.60 -8.61
CA ILE A 3 -8.68 -13.09 -7.53
C ILE A 3 -9.04 -13.72 -6.18
N ILE A 4 -8.05 -13.91 -5.32
CA ILE A 4 -8.20 -14.31 -3.92
C ILE A 4 -7.41 -13.32 -3.06
N PHE A 5 -8.05 -12.73 -2.06
CA PHE A 5 -7.38 -11.87 -1.09
C PHE A 5 -7.02 -12.66 0.17
N ILE A 6 -5.79 -12.49 0.63
CA ILE A 6 -5.28 -13.09 1.87
C ILE A 6 -4.90 -11.94 2.81
N GLU A 7 -5.66 -11.78 3.89
CA GLU A 7 -5.34 -10.80 4.94
C GLU A 7 -4.44 -11.46 5.99
N SER A 8 -3.32 -10.83 6.34
CA SER A 8 -2.52 -11.28 7.47
C SER A 8 -3.19 -10.87 8.78
N GLY A 9 -2.89 -11.58 9.89
CA GLY A 9 -3.46 -11.24 11.21
C GLY A 9 -3.01 -9.91 11.82
N GLY A 10 -2.25 -9.09 11.07
CA GLY A 10 -1.55 -7.91 11.58
C GLY A 10 -0.24 -8.28 12.27
N ASP A 11 0.86 -7.64 11.86
CA ASP A 11 2.19 -7.87 12.42
C ASP A 11 3.06 -6.60 12.22
N ASN A 12 4.33 -6.66 12.63
CA ASN A 12 5.29 -5.58 12.53
C ASN A 12 5.80 -5.37 11.08
N LEU A 13 6.72 -4.39 10.91
CA LEU A 13 7.26 -3.97 9.62
C LEU A 13 8.08 -5.04 8.88
N ALA A 14 8.40 -6.16 9.53
CA ALA A 14 9.12 -7.28 8.95
C ALA A 14 8.22 -8.33 8.28
N ALA A 15 6.90 -8.28 8.48
CA ALA A 15 6.00 -9.31 7.99
C ALA A 15 5.80 -9.24 6.48
N THR A 16 6.12 -10.33 5.79
CA THR A 16 5.91 -10.52 4.35
C THR A 16 5.29 -11.87 4.08
N PHE A 17 4.52 -11.98 3.00
CA PHE A 17 4.04 -13.27 2.50
C PHE A 17 5.15 -14.05 1.82
N SER A 18 5.06 -15.38 1.85
CA SER A 18 5.90 -16.24 1.02
C SER A 18 5.54 -16.04 -0.45
N PRO A 19 6.51 -16.00 -1.38
CA PRO A 19 6.23 -16.02 -2.81
C PRO A 19 5.43 -17.25 -3.26
N ASP A 20 5.52 -18.37 -2.51
CA ASP A 20 4.72 -19.57 -2.79
C ASP A 20 3.23 -19.40 -2.42
N LEU A 21 2.88 -18.34 -1.68
CA LEU A 21 1.52 -18.07 -1.20
C LEU A 21 0.84 -16.90 -1.92
N ALA A 22 1.60 -15.87 -2.31
CA ALA A 22 1.04 -14.65 -2.87
C ALA A 22 1.83 -14.16 -4.09
N ASP A 23 1.14 -14.01 -5.22
CA ASP A 23 1.69 -13.47 -6.47
C ASP A 23 1.93 -11.95 -6.38
N LEU A 24 1.09 -11.25 -5.62
CA LEU A 24 1.20 -9.82 -5.35
C LEU A 24 1.03 -9.55 -3.86
N THR A 25 1.81 -8.58 -3.37
CA THR A 25 1.81 -8.16 -1.97
C THR A 25 1.48 -6.67 -1.86
N LEU A 26 0.35 -6.38 -1.22
CA LEU A 26 -0.03 -5.04 -0.80
C LEU A 26 0.32 -4.90 0.69
N TYR A 27 1.10 -3.89 1.06
CA TYR A 27 1.37 -3.60 2.46
C TYR A 27 0.66 -2.32 2.89
N VAL A 28 -0.05 -2.38 4.02
CA VAL A 28 -0.87 -1.26 4.49
C VAL A 28 -0.31 -0.73 5.79
N ILE A 29 0.06 0.55 5.78
CA ILE A 29 0.36 1.34 6.98
C ILE A 29 -0.67 2.45 7.14
N SER A 30 -0.66 3.11 8.28
CA SER A 30 -1.56 4.21 8.63
C SER A 30 -0.76 5.42 9.06
N VAL A 31 -1.15 6.61 8.60
CA VAL A 31 -0.58 7.89 9.06
C VAL A 31 -0.58 8.01 10.59
N CYS A 32 -1.61 7.50 11.26
CA CYS A 32 -1.69 7.47 12.72
C CYS A 32 -0.59 6.67 13.43
N GLN A 33 0.19 5.85 12.72
CA GLN A 33 1.31 5.11 13.31
C GLN A 33 2.56 5.98 13.49
N GLY A 34 2.61 7.18 12.88
CA GLY A 34 3.71 8.13 12.99
C GLY A 34 4.38 8.46 11.66
N GLU A 35 4.91 9.67 11.54
CA GLU A 35 5.59 10.17 10.34
C GLU A 35 6.85 9.35 10.01
N GLU A 36 7.50 8.76 11.03
CA GLU A 36 8.76 8.04 10.89
C GLU A 36 8.59 6.59 10.42
N ILE A 37 7.37 6.09 10.28
CA ILE A 37 7.11 4.69 9.90
C ILE A 37 7.80 4.31 8.57
N PRO A 38 7.71 5.09 7.48
CA PRO A 38 8.45 4.79 6.26
C PRO A 38 9.97 4.68 6.48
N ARG A 39 10.55 5.53 7.33
CA ARG A 39 12.00 5.56 7.62
C ARG A 39 12.49 4.33 8.37
N LYS A 40 11.64 3.69 9.19
CA LYS A 40 11.95 2.43 9.87
C LYS A 40 12.22 1.30 8.89
N GLY A 41 11.68 1.38 7.67
CA GLY A 41 11.93 0.43 6.60
C GLY A 41 11.36 -0.95 6.91
N GLY A 42 12.18 -1.98 6.66
CA GLY A 42 11.75 -3.38 6.72
C GLY A 42 11.30 -3.90 5.35
N PRO A 43 11.31 -5.24 5.17
CA PRO A 43 10.99 -5.86 3.89
C PRO A 43 9.58 -5.51 3.41
N ALA A 44 8.61 -5.34 4.31
CA ALA A 44 7.25 -4.99 3.92
C ALA A 44 7.15 -3.58 3.33
N ILE A 45 7.83 -2.59 3.92
CA ILE A 45 7.89 -1.22 3.38
C ILE A 45 8.74 -1.15 2.11
N THR A 46 9.85 -1.87 2.05
CA THR A 46 10.85 -1.70 0.96
C THR A 46 10.61 -2.60 -0.25
N ARG A 47 9.91 -3.74 -0.07
CA ARG A 47 9.80 -4.79 -1.10
C ARG A 47 8.38 -5.17 -1.51
N SER A 48 7.34 -4.79 -0.75
CA SER A 48 5.96 -4.99 -1.19
C SER A 48 5.73 -4.40 -2.57
N ASP A 49 4.88 -5.02 -3.37
CA ASP A 49 4.60 -4.58 -4.73
C ASP A 49 3.92 -3.21 -4.74
N PHE A 50 3.02 -2.96 -3.77
CA PHE A 50 2.44 -1.65 -3.52
C PHE A 50 2.32 -1.36 -2.02
N LEU A 51 2.78 -0.17 -1.61
CA LEU A 51 2.59 0.33 -0.24
C LEU A 51 1.40 1.29 -0.19
N ILE A 52 0.43 0.97 0.64
CA ILE A 52 -0.74 1.80 0.92
C ILE A 52 -0.51 2.55 2.22
N ILE A 53 -0.56 3.87 2.17
CA ILE A 53 -0.43 4.75 3.33
C ILE A 53 -1.81 5.34 3.63
N ASN A 54 -2.57 4.66 4.49
CA ASN A 54 -3.98 4.96 4.74
C ASN A 54 -4.18 6.00 5.85
N LYS A 55 -5.42 6.51 5.92
CA LYS A 55 -5.90 7.51 6.87
C LYS A 55 -5.17 8.85 6.75
N SER A 56 -4.85 9.26 5.52
CA SER A 56 -4.14 10.51 5.25
C SER A 56 -4.90 11.75 5.72
N ASP A 57 -6.24 11.66 5.79
CA ASP A 57 -7.12 12.69 6.36
C ASP A 57 -6.85 12.97 7.84
N LEU A 58 -6.22 12.02 8.56
CA LEU A 58 -5.95 12.17 9.99
C LEU A 58 -4.64 12.90 10.30
N ALA A 59 -3.79 13.19 9.31
CA ALA A 59 -2.50 13.86 9.50
C ALA A 59 -2.55 15.13 10.39
N PRO A 60 -3.54 16.05 10.25
CA PRO A 60 -3.63 17.26 11.07
C PRO A 60 -3.85 16.98 12.57
N TYR A 61 -4.34 15.79 12.93
CA TYR A 61 -4.67 15.44 14.32
C TYR A 61 -3.59 14.60 15.01
N VAL A 62 -2.60 14.10 14.27
CA VAL A 62 -1.55 13.22 14.79
C VAL A 62 -0.13 13.78 14.60
N ASN A 63 -0.01 15.06 14.25
CA ASN A 63 1.26 15.76 14.06
C ASN A 63 2.17 15.06 13.02
N VAL A 64 1.60 14.72 11.86
CA VAL A 64 2.33 14.10 10.76
C VAL A 64 2.33 15.03 9.55
N ASN A 65 3.50 15.25 8.94
CA ASN A 65 3.61 15.90 7.65
C ASN A 65 3.63 14.86 6.53
N LEU A 66 2.63 14.93 5.64
CA LEU A 66 2.51 14.00 4.50
C LEU A 66 3.66 14.15 3.50
N ASP A 67 4.20 15.35 3.30
CA ASP A 67 5.31 15.59 2.37
C ASP A 67 6.59 14.87 2.86
N VAL A 68 6.80 14.83 4.18
CA VAL A 68 7.93 14.13 4.78
C VAL A 68 7.76 12.62 4.63
N MET A 69 6.56 12.09 4.94
CA MET A 69 6.26 10.68 4.71
C MET A 69 6.38 10.28 3.24
N GLU A 70 6.01 11.16 2.30
CA GLU A 70 6.14 10.93 0.87
C GLU A 70 7.62 10.81 0.48
N ALA A 71 8.44 11.77 0.88
CA ALA A 71 9.87 11.78 0.61
C ALA A 71 10.58 10.54 1.18
N ASP A 72 10.21 10.12 2.39
CA ASP A 72 10.77 8.93 3.01
C ASP A 72 10.31 7.64 2.33
N SER A 73 9.03 7.54 1.98
CA SER A 73 8.48 6.42 1.22
C SER A 73 9.18 6.27 -0.13
N ALA A 74 9.35 7.38 -0.86
CA ALA A 74 10.05 7.41 -2.14
C ALA A 74 11.52 6.95 -1.98
N ARG A 75 12.22 7.46 -0.95
CA ARG A 75 13.60 7.06 -0.67
C ARG A 75 13.72 5.56 -0.36
N MET A 76 12.82 5.03 0.45
CA MET A 76 12.90 3.63 0.92
C MET A 76 12.44 2.62 -0.14
N ARG A 77 11.57 3.03 -1.07
CA ARG A 77 10.99 2.16 -2.10
C ARG A 77 11.67 2.27 -3.47
N GLY A 78 12.44 3.33 -3.71
CA GLY A 78 13.04 3.61 -5.01
C GLY A 78 11.96 3.77 -6.08
N LYS A 79 11.90 2.84 -7.04
CA LYS A 79 10.91 2.87 -8.13
C LYS A 79 9.59 2.15 -7.82
N ARG A 80 9.49 1.47 -6.67
CA ARG A 80 8.27 0.70 -6.34
C ARG A 80 7.13 1.64 -5.95
N PRO A 81 5.91 1.41 -6.46
CA PRO A 81 4.80 2.33 -6.27
C PRO A 81 4.30 2.35 -4.83
N PHE A 82 3.77 3.49 -4.40
CA PHE A 82 3.05 3.65 -3.16
C PHE A 82 2.01 4.76 -3.33
N GLY A 83 1.02 4.82 -2.44
CA GLY A 83 -0.02 5.84 -2.51
C GLY A 83 -0.63 6.16 -1.15
N PHE A 84 -0.96 7.45 -0.96
CA PHE A 84 -1.76 7.90 0.17
C PHE A 84 -3.24 7.62 -0.09
N THR A 85 -3.94 7.17 0.95
CA THR A 85 -5.37 6.87 0.88
C THR A 85 -6.12 7.42 2.07
N ASP A 86 -7.39 7.79 1.83
CA ASP A 86 -8.43 7.92 2.84
C ASP A 86 -9.54 6.98 2.39
N LEU A 87 -9.37 5.70 2.75
CA LEU A 87 -10.26 4.64 2.29
C LEU A 87 -11.68 4.78 2.86
N SER A 88 -11.86 5.49 3.97
CA SER A 88 -13.19 5.76 4.53
C SER A 88 -14.06 6.63 3.61
N ARG A 89 -13.43 7.44 2.75
CA ARG A 89 -14.07 8.28 1.75
C ARG A 89 -13.75 7.86 0.31
N GLY A 90 -13.08 6.71 0.15
CA GLY A 90 -12.68 6.16 -1.16
C GLY A 90 -11.57 6.91 -1.88
N LYS A 91 -10.88 7.86 -1.23
CA LYS A 91 -9.77 8.60 -1.88
C LYS A 91 -8.54 7.71 -2.02
N GLY A 92 -7.93 7.69 -3.20
CA GLY A 92 -6.77 6.85 -3.49
C GLY A 92 -7.12 5.38 -3.77
N LEU A 93 -8.40 5.00 -3.67
CA LEU A 93 -8.83 3.60 -3.87
C LEU A 93 -8.70 3.19 -5.34
N LYS A 94 -8.97 4.11 -6.28
CA LYS A 94 -8.92 3.80 -7.71
C LYS A 94 -7.50 3.39 -8.12
N GLU A 95 -6.50 4.08 -7.62
CA GLU A 95 -5.08 3.83 -7.90
C GLU A 95 -4.64 2.44 -7.41
N VAL A 96 -5.13 2.03 -6.23
CA VAL A 96 -4.90 0.67 -5.71
C VAL A 96 -5.57 -0.38 -6.59
N VAL A 97 -6.82 -0.15 -7.01
CA VAL A 97 -7.56 -1.06 -7.89
C VAL A 97 -6.90 -1.17 -9.26
N ASP A 98 -6.54 -0.04 -9.87
CA ASP A 98 -5.85 0.00 -11.16
C ASP A 98 -4.53 -0.77 -11.09
N PHE A 99 -3.76 -0.60 -10.01
CA PHE A 99 -2.53 -1.35 -9.78
C PHE A 99 -2.77 -2.86 -9.75
N ILE A 100 -3.77 -3.32 -8.99
CA ILE A 100 -4.12 -4.75 -8.88
C ILE A 100 -4.54 -5.30 -10.25
N VAL A 101 -5.31 -4.55 -11.04
CA VAL A 101 -5.75 -4.99 -12.37
C VAL A 101 -4.57 -5.08 -13.34
N GLU A 102 -3.70 -4.07 -13.36
CA GLU A 102 -2.54 -4.01 -14.25
C GLU A 102 -1.50 -5.09 -13.94
N HIS A 103 -1.26 -5.37 -12.66
CA HIS A 103 -0.18 -6.27 -12.23
C HIS A 103 -0.67 -7.68 -11.87
N GLY A 104 -1.97 -7.86 -11.61
CA GLY A 104 -2.55 -9.11 -11.12
C GLY A 104 -2.95 -10.10 -12.23
N GLY A 105 -2.63 -9.82 -13.48
CA GLY A 105 -3.01 -10.69 -14.61
C GLY A 105 -4.52 -10.75 -14.88
N LEU A 106 -5.27 -9.77 -14.36
CA LEU A 106 -6.72 -9.70 -14.52
C LEU A 106 -7.09 -9.13 -15.89
N GLN A 107 -8.08 -9.72 -16.54
CA GLN A 107 -8.68 -9.09 -17.71
C GLN A 107 -9.55 -7.93 -17.24
N SER A 108 -9.26 -6.71 -17.72
CA SER A 108 -10.16 -5.57 -17.54
C SER A 108 -11.52 -5.97 -18.11
N ALA A 109 -12.58 -5.86 -17.30
CA ALA A 109 -13.95 -6.12 -17.71
C ALA A 109 -14.40 -5.06 -18.72
N ARG A 110 -13.92 -5.16 -19.96
CA ARG A 110 -14.53 -4.51 -21.11
C ARG A 110 -15.73 -5.38 -21.48
N PRO A 111 -16.96 -4.85 -21.54
CA PRO A 111 -18.01 -5.57 -22.25
C PRO A 111 -17.52 -5.74 -23.68
N ALA A 112 -17.51 -6.98 -24.19
CA ALA A 112 -17.42 -7.21 -25.61
C ALA A 112 -18.61 -6.46 -26.26
N ALA A 113 -18.29 -5.44 -27.05
CA ALA A 113 -19.25 -4.81 -27.96
C ALA A 113 -19.18 -5.52 -29.31
#